data_AF-A0A1X7UZW7-F1
#
_entry.id   AF-A0A1X7UZW7-F1
#
_cell.length_a   1.000
_cell.length_b   1.000
_cell.length_c   1.000
_cell.angle_alpha   90.00
_cell.angle_beta   90.00
_cell.angle_gamma   90.00
#
_symmetry.space_group_name_H-M   'P 1'
#
loop_
_entity.id
_entity.type
_entity.pdbx_description
1 polymer ?
#
loop_
_entity_poly.entity_id
_entity_poly.type
_entity_poly.pdbx_seq_one_letter_code
_entity_poly.pdbx_strand_id
1 'polypeptide(L)'
;MHINVPNLTLEQRETMLNVDQKIIFDKIKKHLISQKELEDLLEKVSSKLLRLNNIKPLWMFNSGVGGSGKSFLIEAIKYLVDDIWHPKSSEIMCALVAPTGTAAFNVCRLTIHRLFQLPESMRE
;
A
#
# COMPACT_ATOMS: atom_id res chain seq x y z
N MET A 1 10.61 -16.70 9.03
CA MET A 1 10.61 -15.94 10.30
C MET A 1 9.58 -14.84 10.18
N HIS A 2 8.52 -14.87 11.00
CA HIS A 2 7.67 -13.68 11.17
C HIS A 2 8.49 -12.72 12.01
N ILE A 3 9.14 -11.75 11.38
CA ILE A 3 9.95 -10.77 12.09
C ILE A 3 8.96 -9.99 12.95
N ASN A 4 9.14 -10.04 14.27
CA ASN A 4 8.33 -9.27 15.20
C ASN A 4 8.77 -7.81 15.05
N VAL A 5 8.22 -7.11 14.05
CA VAL A 5 8.50 -5.70 13.84
C VAL A 5 7.93 -4.98 15.06
N PRO A 6 8.72 -4.16 15.79
CA PRO A 6 8.19 -3.38 16.90
C PRO A 6 6.96 -2.59 16.45
N ASN A 7 6.03 -2.34 17.37
CA ASN A 7 4.84 -1.54 17.07
C ASN A 7 5.25 -0.08 16.88
N LEU A 8 5.77 0.23 15.69
CA LEU A 8 6.30 1.53 15.31
C LEU A 8 5.16 2.41 14.77
N THR A 9 5.18 3.68 15.17
CA THR A 9 4.32 4.71 14.58
C THR A 9 4.73 5.01 13.13
N LEU A 10 3.85 5.66 12.36
CA LEU A 10 4.19 6.10 11.01
C LEU A 10 5.42 7.02 10.98
N GLU A 11 5.49 7.97 11.91
CA GLU A 11 6.64 8.90 12.05
C GLU A 11 7.95 8.14 12.31
N GLN A 12 7.93 7.15 13.20
CA GLN A 12 9.11 6.31 13.46
C GLN A 12 9.51 5.52 12.20
N ARG A 13 8.55 4.98 11.45
CA ARG A 13 8.83 4.28 10.19
C ARG A 13 9.46 5.21 9.16
N GLU A 14 8.95 6.43 9.02
CA GLU A 14 9.47 7.45 8.09
C GLU A 14 10.91 7.85 8.41
N THR A 15 11.26 7.99 9.70
CA THR A 15 12.63 8.32 10.12
C THR A 15 13.63 7.19 9.91
N MET A 16 13.15 5.95 9.87
CA MET A 16 13.98 4.76 9.61
C MET A 16 14.18 4.46 8.11
N LEU A 17 13.51 5.16 7.20
CA LEU A 17 13.72 4.99 5.76
C LEU A 17 15.07 5.57 5.35
N ASN A 18 15.80 4.82 4.51
CA ASN A 18 16.97 5.39 3.85
C ASN A 18 16.55 6.41 2.77
N VAL A 19 17.53 7.14 2.23
CA VAL A 19 17.27 8.24 1.26
C VAL A 19 16.48 7.75 0.05
N ASP A 20 16.85 6.62 -0.56
CA ASP A 20 16.18 6.10 -1.76
C ASP A 20 14.74 5.65 -1.47
N GLN A 21 14.54 4.97 -0.34
CA GLN A 21 13.22 4.55 0.12
C GLN A 21 12.34 5.75 0.43
N LYS A 22 12.91 6.81 1.03
CA LYS A 22 12.19 8.04 1.36
C LYS A 22 11.71 8.78 0.11
N ILE A 23 12.51 8.83 -0.95
CA ILE A 23 12.09 9.40 -2.24
C ILE A 23 10.84 8.68 -2.79
N ILE A 24 10.84 7.34 -2.72
CA ILE A 24 9.68 6.53 -3.15
C ILE A 24 8.47 6.80 -2.25
N PHE A 25 8.70 6.79 -0.93
CA PHE A 25 7.66 6.98 0.07
C PHE A 25 7.00 8.36 -0.07
N ASP A 26 7.78 9.43 -0.18
CA ASP A 26 7.27 10.80 -0.32
C ASP A 26 6.47 10.99 -1.61
N LYS A 27 6.88 10.34 -2.71
CA LYS A 27 6.12 10.34 -3.97
C LYS A 27 4.76 9.68 -3.82
N ILE A 28 4.70 8.53 -3.12
CA ILE A 28 3.45 7.83 -2.84
C ILE A 28 2.58 8.66 -1.89
N LYS A 29 3.17 9.20 -0.80
CA LYS A 29 2.49 10.05 0.18
C LYS A 29 1.84 11.26 -0.46
N LYS A 30 2.59 11.99 -1.28
CA LYS A 30 2.05 13.12 -2.05
C LYS A 30 0.85 12.70 -2.90
N HIS A 31 0.95 11.56 -3.59
CA HIS A 31 -0.14 11.08 -4.41
C HIS A 31 -1.39 10.73 -3.58
N LEU A 32 -1.24 9.97 -2.50
CA LEU A 32 -2.34 9.55 -1.63
C LEU A 32 -3.06 10.73 -0.98
N ILE A 33 -2.30 11.73 -0.48
CA ILE A 33 -2.89 12.94 0.10
C ILE A 33 -3.75 13.69 -0.93
N SER A 34 -3.23 13.88 -2.16
CA SER A 34 -4.01 14.52 -3.23
C SER A 34 -5.27 13.72 -3.62
N GLN A 35 -5.24 12.39 -3.52
CA GLN A 35 -6.45 11.58 -3.71
C GLN A 35 -7.47 11.83 -2.60
N LYS A 36 -7.02 11.77 -1.34
CA LYS A 36 -7.88 11.96 -0.17
C LYS A 36 -8.53 13.35 -0.15
N GLU A 37 -7.76 14.39 -0.46
CA GLU A 37 -8.30 15.75 -0.56
C GLU A 37 -9.43 15.85 -1.58
N LEU A 38 -9.29 15.18 -2.74
CA LEU A 38 -10.35 15.18 -3.75
C LEU A 38 -11.57 14.39 -3.28
N GLU A 39 -11.38 13.22 -2.66
CA GLU A 39 -12.46 12.43 -2.08
C GLU A 39 -13.27 13.23 -1.04
N ASP A 40 -12.59 13.94 -0.14
CA ASP A 40 -13.21 14.77 0.89
C ASP A 40 -13.98 15.96 0.29
N LEU A 41 -13.47 16.55 -0.80
CA LEU A 41 -14.18 17.59 -1.54
C LEU A 41 -15.44 17.04 -2.21
N LEU A 42 -15.35 15.87 -2.83
CA LEU A 42 -16.49 15.22 -3.50
C LEU A 42 -17.59 14.83 -2.51
N GLU A 43 -17.24 14.34 -1.33
CA GLU A 43 -18.19 14.02 -0.26
C GLU A 43 -18.98 15.27 0.17
N LYS A 44 -18.29 16.41 0.34
CA LYS A 44 -18.90 17.70 0.73
C LYS A 44 -19.84 18.28 -0.33
N VAL A 45 -19.51 18.13 -1.61
CA VAL A 45 -20.26 18.75 -2.72
C VAL A 45 -21.54 17.96 -3.07
N SER A 46 -21.81 16.82 -2.41
CA SER A 46 -23.02 15.99 -2.59
C SER A 46 -23.31 15.56 -4.03
N SER A 47 -22.29 15.58 -4.89
CA SER A 47 -22.43 15.17 -6.28
C SER A 47 -21.85 13.77 -6.45
N LYS A 48 -22.69 12.75 -6.21
CA LYS A 48 -22.48 11.37 -6.69
C LYS A 48 -22.16 11.27 -8.20
N LEU A 49 -22.21 12.39 -8.93
CA LEU A 49 -22.07 12.51 -10.37
C LEU A 49 -20.68 12.99 -10.86
N LEU A 50 -19.84 13.61 -10.01
CA LEU A 50 -18.46 13.90 -10.38
C LEU A 50 -17.62 12.66 -10.16
N ARG A 51 -17.68 11.77 -11.16
CA ARG A 51 -16.92 10.52 -11.21
C ARG A 51 -15.46 10.80 -10.82
N LEU A 52 -14.88 9.91 -10.00
CA LEU A 52 -13.44 9.76 -9.71
C LEU A 52 -12.55 9.59 -10.97
N ASN A 53 -13.08 9.82 -12.16
CA ASN A 53 -12.48 9.59 -13.46
C ASN A 53 -11.25 10.45 -13.77
N ASN A 54 -10.89 11.41 -12.90
CA ASN A 54 -9.76 12.31 -13.14
C ASN A 54 -8.53 12.04 -12.27
N ILE A 55 -8.60 11.17 -11.26
CA ILE A 55 -7.37 10.75 -10.57
C ILE A 55 -6.70 9.67 -11.40
N LYS A 56 -5.60 10.03 -12.05
CA LYS A 56 -4.73 9.06 -12.73
C LYS A 56 -4.14 8.11 -11.67
N PRO A 57 -4.31 6.78 -11.79
CA PRO A 57 -3.71 5.84 -10.83
C PRO A 57 -2.18 5.93 -10.83
N LEU A 58 -1.58 5.78 -9.65
CA LEU A 58 -0.13 5.70 -9.50
C LEU A 58 0.36 4.28 -9.80
N TRP A 59 0.94 4.10 -10.98
CA TRP A 59 1.65 2.88 -11.36
C TRP A 59 3.14 3.05 -11.10
N MET A 60 3.70 2.24 -10.21
CA MET A 60 5.13 2.25 -9.89
C MET A 60 5.69 0.83 -9.81
N PHE A 61 6.89 0.65 -10.36
CA PHE A 61 7.70 -0.54 -10.18
C PHE A 61 9.00 -0.13 -9.49
N ASN A 62 9.23 -0.68 -8.29
CA ASN A 62 10.44 -0.42 -7.52
C ASN A 62 11.23 -1.72 -7.37
N SER A 63 12.44 -1.76 -7.92
CA SER A 63 13.36 -2.88 -7.81
C SER A 63 14.42 -2.63 -6.74
N GLY A 64 15.02 -3.71 -6.22
CA GLY A 64 16.18 -3.63 -5.33
C GLY A 64 16.72 -5.01 -4.99
N VAL A 65 17.99 -5.09 -4.61
CA VAL A 65 18.65 -6.35 -4.25
C VAL A 65 18.07 -7.00 -2.99
N GLY A 66 18.35 -8.29 -2.75
CA GLY A 66 17.98 -8.97 -1.51
C GLY A 66 18.50 -8.21 -0.28
N GLY A 67 17.69 -8.08 0.77
CA GLY A 67 18.07 -7.36 1.99
C GLY A 67 17.92 -5.84 1.95
N SER A 68 17.51 -5.24 0.82
CA SER A 68 17.36 -3.78 0.67
C SER A 68 16.18 -3.14 1.43
N GLY A 69 15.54 -3.86 2.36
CA GLY A 69 14.42 -3.34 3.15
C GLY A 69 13.10 -3.09 2.40
N LYS A 70 12.89 -3.67 1.22
CA LYS A 70 11.64 -3.47 0.43
C LYS A 70 10.38 -3.82 1.22
N SER A 71 10.39 -4.91 2.00
CA SER A 71 9.25 -5.30 2.83
C SER A 71 8.92 -4.24 3.91
N PHE A 72 9.95 -3.61 4.48
CA PHE A 72 9.77 -2.52 5.44
C PHE A 72 9.14 -1.29 4.79
N LEU A 73 9.58 -0.93 3.58
CA LEU A 73 8.97 0.15 2.80
C LEU A 73 7.50 -0.14 2.47
N ILE A 74 7.17 -1.37 2.06
CA ILE A 74 5.78 -1.80 1.81
C ILE A 74 4.94 -1.65 3.08
N GLU A 75 5.47 -2.07 4.23
CA GLU A 75 4.79 -1.93 5.51
C GLU A 75 4.56 -0.44 5.88
N ALA A 76 5.58 0.41 5.73
CA ALA A 76 5.44 1.85 5.98
C ALA A 76 4.36 2.49 5.08
N ILE A 77 4.29 2.12 3.80
CA ILE A 77 3.25 2.58 2.88
C ILE A 77 1.86 2.12 3.33
N LYS A 78 1.73 0.88 3.85
CA LYS A 78 0.46 0.40 4.39
C LYS A 78 0.01 1.26 5.58
N TYR A 79 0.91 1.51 6.53
CA TYR A 79 0.62 2.37 7.69
C TYR A 79 0.21 3.78 7.26
N LEU A 80 0.82 4.32 6.21
CA LEU A 80 0.43 5.60 5.64
C LEU A 80 -1.00 5.58 5.07
N VAL A 81 -1.40 4.52 4.37
CA VAL A 81 -2.78 4.39 3.87
C VAL A 81 -3.77 4.30 5.04
N ASP A 82 -3.45 3.51 6.06
CA ASP A 82 -4.29 3.36 7.26
C ASP A 82 -4.42 4.68 8.04
N ASP A 83 -3.36 5.50 8.08
CA ASP A 83 -3.34 6.83 8.69
C ASP A 83 -4.16 7.86 7.90
N ILE A 84 -4.11 7.84 6.56
CA ILE A 84 -4.85 8.82 5.74
C ILE A 84 -6.36 8.54 5.74
N TRP A 85 -6.77 7.27 5.65
CA TRP A 85 -8.18 6.91 5.49
C TRP A 85 -8.88 6.48 6.78
N HIS A 86 -8.13 6.16 7.84
CA HIS A 86 -8.67 5.70 9.13
C HIS A 86 -9.84 4.71 8.98
N PRO A 87 -9.64 3.57 8.27
CA PRO A 87 -10.73 2.66 7.98
C PRO A 87 -11.42 2.16 9.23
N LYS A 88 -12.75 2.01 9.13
CA LYS A 88 -13.51 1.21 10.09
C LYS A 88 -12.98 -0.23 10.02
N SER A 89 -13.06 -0.98 11.12
CA SER A 89 -12.38 -2.28 11.25
C SER A 89 -12.75 -3.35 10.20
N SER A 90 -13.78 -3.11 9.39
CA SER A 90 -14.25 -4.00 8.32
C SER A 90 -13.93 -3.52 6.89
N GLU A 91 -13.40 -2.32 6.71
CA GLU A 91 -13.16 -1.75 5.36
C GLU A 91 -11.72 -2.03 4.88
N ILE A 92 -11.60 -2.57 3.67
CA ILE A 92 -10.31 -2.84 3.03
C ILE A 92 -9.87 -1.59 2.26
N MET A 93 -8.94 -0.82 2.82
CA MET A 93 -8.35 0.35 2.11
C MET A 93 -7.13 -0.03 1.27
N CYS A 94 -6.34 -0.99 1.77
CA CYS A 94 -5.11 -1.41 1.11
C CYS A 94 -5.09 -2.93 0.98
N ALA A 95 -5.13 -3.44 -0.25
CA ALA A 95 -4.88 -4.84 -0.53
C ALA A 95 -3.40 -5.07 -0.77
N LEU A 96 -2.71 -5.63 0.22
CA LEU A 96 -1.34 -6.07 0.04
C LEU A 96 -1.33 -7.51 -0.49
N VAL A 97 -0.61 -7.76 -1.58
CA VAL A 97 -0.54 -9.08 -2.22
C VAL A 97 0.87 -9.44 -2.65
N ALA A 98 1.13 -10.74 -2.77
CA ALA A 98 2.36 -11.26 -3.35
C ALA A 98 2.06 -12.40 -4.35
N PRO A 99 2.98 -12.70 -5.28
CA PRO A 99 2.73 -13.75 -6.29
C PRO A 99 2.74 -15.17 -5.71
N THR A 100 3.57 -15.45 -4.69
CA THR A 100 3.73 -16.78 -4.09
C THR A 100 3.34 -16.81 -2.62
N GLY A 101 2.98 -17.99 -2.10
CA GLY A 101 2.61 -18.18 -0.70
C GLY A 101 3.71 -17.76 0.29
N THR A 102 4.98 -18.07 0.00
CA THR A 102 6.11 -17.70 0.85
C THR A 102 6.34 -16.19 0.89
N ALA A 103 6.22 -15.50 -0.25
CA ALA A 103 6.32 -14.04 -0.27
C ALA A 103 5.12 -13.39 0.43
N ALA A 104 3.92 -13.92 0.23
CA ALA A 104 2.72 -13.46 0.93
C ALA A 104 2.87 -13.62 2.44
N PHE A 105 3.41 -14.74 2.91
CA PHE A 105 3.68 -14.95 4.34
C PHE A 105 4.60 -13.87 4.95
N ASN A 106 5.60 -13.41 4.20
CA ASN A 106 6.59 -12.45 4.68
C ASN A 106 6.11 -10.99 4.69
N VAL A 107 5.16 -10.62 3.84
CA VAL A 107 4.81 -9.21 3.64
C VAL A 107 3.29 -8.94 3.78
N CYS A 108 2.41 -9.91 3.46
CA CYS A 108 1.03 -9.57 3.08
C CYS A 108 -0.10 -10.59 3.34
N ARG A 109 0.12 -11.75 3.97
CA ARG A 109 -0.89 -12.82 4.25
C ARG A 109 -1.69 -13.39 3.05
N LEU A 110 -1.79 -12.73 1.90
CA LEU A 110 -2.62 -13.09 0.75
C LEU A 110 -1.81 -13.11 -0.56
N THR A 111 -2.13 -14.08 -1.43
CA THR A 111 -1.57 -14.15 -2.79
C THR A 111 -2.46 -13.41 -3.78
N ILE A 112 -1.89 -12.97 -4.91
CA ILE A 112 -2.67 -12.35 -6.00
C ILE A 112 -3.75 -13.30 -6.53
N HIS A 113 -3.43 -14.60 -6.64
CA HIS A 113 -4.37 -15.64 -7.06
C HIS A 113 -5.59 -15.72 -6.11
N ARG A 114 -5.35 -15.63 -4.80
CA ARG A 114 -6.42 -15.70 -3.81
C ARG A 114 -7.26 -14.43 -3.76
N LEU A 115 -6.67 -13.25 -3.98
CA LEU A 115 -7.41 -11.99 -4.03
C LEU A 115 -8.38 -11.95 -5.23
N PHE A 116 -7.89 -12.31 -6.41
CA PHE A 116 -8.67 -12.23 -7.65
C PHE A 116 -9.36 -13.53 -8.04
N GLN A 117 -9.32 -14.56 -7.17
CA GLN A 117 -9.87 -15.89 -7.44
C GLN A 117 -9.37 -16.49 -8.76
N LEU A 118 -8.09 -16.25 -9.08
CA LEU A 118 -7.47 -16.78 -10.30
C LEU A 118 -7.15 -18.27 -10.12
N PRO A 119 -7.32 -19.09 -11.16
CA PRO A 119 -6.83 -20.46 -11.14
C PRO A 119 -5.30 -20.44 -10.98
N GLU A 120 -4.75 -21.38 -10.22
CA GLU A 120 -3.32 -21.65 -10.28
C GLU A 120 -3.03 -22.17 -11.68
N SER A 121 -2.36 -21.38 -12.51
CA SER A 121 -1.97 -21.81 -13.85
C SER A 121 -1.14 -23.10 -13.69
N MET A 122 -1.61 -24.20 -14.30
CA MET A 122 -0.85 -25.43 -14.36
C MET A 122 0.55 -25.14 -14.90
N ARG A 123 1.55 -25.74 -14.26
CA ARG A 123 2.90 -25.84 -14.77
C ARG A 123 2.83 -26.51 -16.14
N GLU A 124 3.33 -25.84 -17.18
CA GLU A 124 3.77 -26.53 -18.40
C GLU A 124 5.05 -27.33 -18.12
#